data_AF-A0A839J5G2-F1
#
_entry.id   AF-A0A839J5G2-F1
#
_cell.length_a   1.000
_cell.length_b   1.000
_cell.length_c   1.000
_cell.angle_alpha   90.00
_cell.angle_beta   90.00
_cell.angle_gamma   90.00
#
_symmetry.space_group_name_H-M   'P 1'
#
loop_
_entity.id
_entity.type
_entity.pdbx_description
1 polymer ?
#
loop_
_entity_poly.entity_id
_entity_poly.type
_entity_poly.pdbx_seq_one_letter_code
_entity_poly.pdbx_strand_id
1 'polypeptide(L)'
;VTGWNRDHARQQLRLRLLQAPGRAVATVAVIDRRKTKPRRYSYDATKVLQQVWATSGGSCGKYLAAAMGDWLDAMEAEGSLVPGVEHYHDGVRAELEAMSAATIDRYLAPAKARDPIRGKTSTKPGHLLRQSIQVRKAGDEVEGEPGFFEVDTVAHCGPTLKGEFARSVNFTCVHTGWVYTHPIRNNARVHVLAAFDAFVEAVPFAVTGIDCDNGSEFINHQIIGWAGDRDVFFTRSRPYKSNDQATIESKNGHLVRRYGFYHRYDTPAELDLLTQLWPLVNDRLNFFTPTKKPIGYGTDKLGRRKRLYDQPRSPYRRLLEAGVLSPAQEHELAAYRATLKPTRIARQITELQAELTRLAATKTRRLEDQLTWRAPDIKALKIRAG
;
A
#
# COMPACT_ATOMS: atom_id res chain seq x y z
N VAL A 1 37.13 30.18 18.77
CA VAL A 1 36.74 29.06 19.67
C VAL A 1 36.56 27.80 18.81
N THR A 2 37.63 27.24 18.24
CA THR A 2 38.30 26.00 18.73
C THR A 2 39.82 25.99 18.50
N GLY A 3 40.40 27.04 17.90
CA GLY A 3 41.86 27.17 17.67
C GLY A 3 42.42 26.29 16.55
N TRP A 4 41.57 25.56 15.81
CA TRP A 4 42.02 24.66 14.74
C TRP A 4 42.02 25.34 13.38
N ASN A 5 43.06 25.08 12.59
CA ASN A 5 43.03 25.40 11.16
C ASN A 5 42.14 24.38 10.41
N ARG A 6 41.74 24.77 9.20
CA ARG A 6 40.73 24.06 8.39
C ARG A 6 41.18 22.66 7.99
N ASP A 7 42.47 22.48 7.71
CA ASP A 7 43.04 21.19 7.32
C ASP A 7 43.12 20.23 8.51
N HIS A 8 43.50 20.74 9.68
CA HIS A 8 43.55 19.96 10.91
C HIS A 8 42.15 19.43 11.29
N ALA A 9 41.11 20.27 11.19
CA ALA A 9 39.74 19.84 11.43
C ALA A 9 39.28 18.75 10.44
N ARG A 10 39.67 18.88 9.16
CA ARG A 10 39.32 17.93 8.10
C ARG A 10 40.03 16.58 8.26
N GLN A 11 41.28 16.60 8.73
CA GLN A 11 42.07 15.40 9.02
C GLN A 11 41.48 14.63 10.21
N GLN A 12 41.10 15.33 11.28
CA GLN A 12 40.43 14.72 12.45
C GLN A 12 39.10 14.06 12.08
N LEU A 13 38.29 14.70 11.23
CA LEU A 13 37.02 14.12 10.75
C LEU A 13 37.23 12.84 9.93
N ARG A 14 38.26 12.81 9.05
CA ARG A 14 38.60 11.60 8.28
C ARG A 14 39.07 10.47 9.18
N LEU A 15 39.92 10.76 10.17
CA LEU A 15 40.38 9.75 11.14
C LEU A 15 39.22 9.19 11.97
N ARG A 16 38.25 10.04 12.33
CA ARG A 16 37.03 9.62 13.04
C ARG A 16 36.11 8.71 12.22
N LEU A 17 36.05 8.91 10.90
CA LEU A 17 35.26 8.08 9.98
C LEU A 17 35.90 6.72 9.71
N LEU A 18 37.20 6.57 9.93
CA LEU A 18 37.94 5.31 9.77
C LEU A 18 37.89 4.41 11.01
N GLN A 19 37.43 4.93 12.16
CA GLN A 19 37.21 4.12 13.36
C GLN A 19 35.92 3.31 13.22
N ALA A 20 35.97 2.03 13.59
CA ALA A 20 34.77 1.20 13.70
C ALA A 20 33.73 1.89 14.60
N PRO A 21 32.42 1.78 14.32
CA PRO A 21 31.37 2.43 15.11
C PRO A 21 31.26 1.77 16.50
N GLY A 22 32.19 2.10 17.39
CA GLY A 22 32.15 1.84 18.81
C GLY A 22 31.76 3.12 19.55
N ARG A 23 31.06 2.96 20.68
CA ARG A 23 30.80 4.08 21.60
C ARG A 23 32.14 4.72 21.94
N ALA A 24 32.31 5.98 21.55
CA ALA A 24 33.40 6.78 22.06
C ALA A 24 33.31 6.75 23.60
N VAL A 25 34.31 6.18 24.25
CA VAL A 25 34.46 6.30 25.70
C VAL A 25 34.81 7.75 25.93
N ALA A 26 33.80 8.56 26.24
CA ALA A 26 34.01 9.94 26.61
C ALA A 26 34.86 9.93 27.89
N THR A 27 36.09 10.44 27.82
CA THR A 27 36.98 10.65 28.98
C THR A 27 36.46 11.73 29.93
N VAL A 28 35.36 12.38 29.59
CA VAL A 28 34.59 13.29 30.43
C VAL A 28 33.17 12.73 30.51
N ALA A 29 32.65 12.52 31.71
CA ALA A 29 31.26 12.12 31.91
C ALA A 29 30.34 13.18 31.29
N VAL A 30 29.85 12.93 30.07
CA VAL A 30 28.81 13.75 29.46
C VAL A 30 27.51 13.41 30.20
N ILE A 31 27.23 14.18 31.26
CA ILE A 31 25.96 14.10 31.97
C ILE A 31 24.88 14.57 30.99
N ASP A 32 24.11 13.64 30.44
CA ASP A 32 22.96 13.96 29.60
C ASP A 32 21.86 14.58 30.47
N ARG A 33 21.82 15.92 30.48
CA ARG A 33 20.80 16.70 31.23
C ARG A 33 19.44 16.74 30.53
N ARG A 34 19.25 16.03 29.40
CA ARG A 34 17.94 15.98 28.74
C ARG A 34 16.95 15.24 29.63
N LYS A 35 16.04 15.99 30.25
CA LYS A 35 14.84 15.43 30.86
C LYS A 35 13.98 14.81 29.76
N THR A 36 13.82 13.49 29.78
CA THR A 36 12.81 12.83 28.97
C THR A 36 11.45 13.38 29.39
N LYS A 37 10.75 14.06 28.47
CA LYS A 37 9.39 14.50 28.76
C LYS A 37 8.55 13.27 29.12
N PRO A 38 7.77 13.30 30.22
CA PRO A 38 6.88 12.20 30.56
C PRO A 38 5.96 11.91 29.37
N ARG A 39 5.68 10.63 29.14
CA ARG A 39 4.72 10.23 28.12
C ARG A 39 3.35 10.76 28.52
N ARG A 40 2.73 11.53 27.63
CA ARG A 40 1.38 12.09 27.84
C ARG A 40 0.32 11.01 27.92
N TYR A 41 0.50 9.91 27.19
CA TYR A 41 -0.46 8.81 27.11
C TYR A 41 0.10 7.57 27.77
N SER A 42 -0.81 6.76 28.30
CA SER A 42 -0.53 5.58 29.10
C SER A 42 0.23 4.48 28.32
N TYR A 43 0.76 3.53 29.09
CA TYR A 43 1.34 2.32 28.52
C TYR A 43 0.26 1.47 27.83
N ASP A 44 -0.91 1.36 28.44
CA ASP A 44 -2.05 0.59 27.93
C ASP A 44 -2.52 1.14 26.58
N ALA A 45 -2.68 2.46 26.45
CA ALA A 45 -2.96 3.08 25.16
C ALA A 45 -1.85 2.84 24.13
N THR A 46 -0.58 2.76 24.55
CA THR A 46 0.51 2.39 23.63
C THR A 46 0.35 0.95 23.12
N LYS A 47 -0.12 0.02 23.95
CA LYS A 47 -0.33 -1.38 23.57
C LYS A 47 -1.51 -1.56 22.64
N VAL A 48 -2.64 -0.95 22.97
CA VAL A 48 -3.82 -0.97 22.10
C VAL A 48 -3.51 -0.26 20.78
N LEU A 49 -2.76 0.86 20.78
CA LEU A 49 -2.31 1.51 19.55
C LEU A 49 -1.49 0.58 18.64
N GLN A 50 -0.64 -0.27 19.20
CA GLN A 50 0.15 -1.24 18.42
C GLN A 50 -0.75 -2.31 17.80
N GLN A 51 -1.76 -2.79 18.53
CA GLN A 51 -2.75 -3.75 18.02
C GLN A 51 -3.60 -3.14 16.89
N VAL A 52 -4.10 -1.92 17.08
CA VAL A 52 -4.87 -1.19 16.06
C VAL A 52 -4.00 -0.94 14.83
N TRP A 53 -2.75 -0.50 15.00
CA TRP A 53 -1.80 -0.30 13.90
C TRP A 53 -1.49 -1.58 13.12
N ALA A 54 -1.30 -2.70 13.80
CA ALA A 54 -1.08 -3.99 13.14
C ALA A 54 -2.33 -4.44 12.37
N THR A 55 -3.50 -4.34 12.99
CA THR A 55 -4.81 -4.65 12.40
C THR A 55 -5.08 -3.80 11.16
N SER A 56 -4.73 -2.51 11.20
CA SER A 56 -4.90 -1.60 10.07
C SER A 56 -3.96 -1.89 8.90
N GLY A 57 -3.11 -2.93 8.99
CA GLY A 57 -2.05 -3.17 8.00
C GLY A 57 -1.00 -2.07 8.02
N GLY A 58 -0.65 -1.53 9.18
CA GLY A 58 0.53 -0.67 9.34
C GLY A 58 0.37 0.78 8.90
N SER A 59 -0.82 1.38 9.01
CA SER A 59 -1.10 2.75 8.57
C SER A 59 -0.21 3.79 9.27
N CYS A 60 0.20 4.84 8.55
CA CYS A 60 0.94 5.93 9.20
C CYS A 60 0.00 6.76 10.08
N GLY A 61 0.57 7.48 11.05
CA GLY A 61 -0.20 8.17 12.08
C GLY A 61 -1.21 9.16 11.52
N LYS A 62 -0.96 9.76 10.35
CA LYS A 62 -1.91 10.67 9.70
C LYS A 62 -3.22 9.99 9.29
N TYR A 63 -3.14 8.78 8.75
CA TYR A 63 -4.34 8.02 8.34
C TYR A 63 -4.96 7.32 9.54
N LEU A 64 -4.13 6.78 10.45
CA LEU A 64 -4.62 6.09 11.63
C LEU A 64 -5.36 7.03 12.59
N ALA A 65 -4.88 8.26 12.78
CA ALA A 65 -5.59 9.26 13.58
C ALA A 65 -6.99 9.57 13.01
N ALA A 66 -7.09 9.71 11.68
CA ALA A 66 -8.34 10.07 11.03
C ALA A 66 -9.41 8.97 11.07
N ALA A 67 -9.00 7.70 11.19
CA ALA A 67 -9.90 6.55 11.29
C ALA A 67 -9.89 5.88 12.67
N MET A 68 -9.29 6.50 13.70
CA MET A 68 -9.11 5.85 15.00
C MET A 68 -10.45 5.36 15.57
N GLY A 69 -11.47 6.25 15.61
CA GLY A 69 -12.80 5.90 16.08
C GLY A 69 -13.42 4.75 15.28
N ASP A 70 -13.40 4.84 13.93
CA ASP A 70 -13.92 3.77 13.05
C ASP A 70 -13.24 2.41 13.30
N TRP A 71 -11.93 2.38 13.63
CA TRP A 71 -11.23 1.14 13.98
C TRP A 71 -11.64 0.63 15.36
N LEU A 72 -11.73 1.50 16.36
CA LEU A 72 -12.11 1.12 17.72
C LEU A 72 -13.54 0.57 17.75
N ASP A 73 -14.48 1.25 17.11
CA ASP A 73 -15.88 0.81 17.00
C ASP A 73 -15.98 -0.59 16.37
N ALA A 74 -15.27 -0.81 15.27
CA ALA A 74 -15.33 -2.08 14.56
C ALA A 74 -14.62 -3.22 15.34
N MET A 75 -13.53 -2.90 16.03
CA MET A 75 -12.80 -3.86 16.86
C MET A 75 -13.57 -4.23 18.13
N GLU A 76 -14.31 -3.29 18.73
CA GLU A 76 -15.27 -3.53 19.80
C GLU A 76 -16.44 -4.40 19.32
N ALA A 77 -17.05 -4.04 18.18
CA ALA A 77 -18.19 -4.76 17.62
C ALA A 77 -17.85 -6.22 17.27
N GLU A 78 -16.62 -6.51 16.83
CA GLU A 78 -16.20 -7.90 16.60
C GLU A 78 -15.79 -8.66 17.88
N GLY A 79 -15.64 -7.96 19.01
CA GLY A 79 -15.18 -8.51 20.29
C GLY A 79 -13.66 -8.65 20.41
N SER A 80 -12.87 -8.00 19.54
CA SER A 80 -11.40 -8.00 19.60
C SER A 80 -10.84 -6.96 20.58
N LEU A 81 -11.65 -5.97 20.95
CA LEU A 81 -11.43 -5.06 22.07
C LEU A 81 -12.66 -5.15 22.97
N VAL A 82 -12.47 -5.47 24.24
CA VAL A 82 -13.55 -5.60 25.21
C VAL A 82 -13.23 -4.68 26.39
N PRO A 83 -14.09 -3.70 26.72
CA PRO A 83 -13.87 -2.83 27.87
C PRO A 83 -13.67 -3.64 29.16
N GLY A 84 -12.61 -3.32 29.90
CA GLY A 84 -12.23 -4.01 31.15
C GLY A 84 -11.38 -5.27 30.96
N VAL A 85 -11.05 -5.63 29.71
CA VAL A 85 -10.19 -6.78 29.39
C VAL A 85 -8.82 -6.29 28.92
N GLU A 86 -7.76 -6.92 29.44
CA GLU A 86 -6.36 -6.57 29.17
C GLU A 86 -6.05 -5.07 29.38
N HIS A 87 -5.68 -4.37 28.31
CA HIS A 87 -5.25 -2.98 28.29
C HIS A 87 -6.36 -2.03 27.82
N TYR A 88 -7.60 -2.50 27.61
CA TYR A 88 -8.65 -1.71 26.99
C TYR A 88 -9.76 -1.30 27.96
N HIS A 89 -10.02 0.01 28.04
CA HIS A 89 -11.12 0.61 28.79
C HIS A 89 -11.38 2.03 28.24
N ASP A 90 -12.46 2.69 28.68
CA ASP A 90 -12.91 3.99 28.12
C ASP A 90 -11.85 5.09 28.18
N GLY A 91 -11.02 5.10 29.24
CA GLY A 91 -9.89 6.02 29.37
C GLY A 91 -8.84 5.81 28.29
N VAL A 92 -8.50 4.56 27.97
CA VAL A 92 -7.57 4.22 26.87
C VAL A 92 -8.17 4.56 25.51
N ARG A 93 -9.46 4.33 25.32
CA ARG A 93 -10.18 4.77 24.11
C ARG A 93 -10.07 6.28 23.91
N ALA A 94 -10.40 7.07 24.94
CA ALA A 94 -10.30 8.52 24.89
C ALA A 94 -8.86 9.00 24.64
N GLU A 95 -7.87 8.33 25.23
CA GLU A 95 -6.46 8.61 24.96
C GLU A 95 -6.10 8.40 23.48
N LEU A 96 -6.52 7.29 22.88
CA LEU A 96 -6.26 6.95 21.48
C LEU A 96 -6.90 7.94 20.50
N GLU A 97 -8.17 8.29 20.73
CA GLU A 97 -8.90 9.28 19.91
C GLU A 97 -8.29 10.69 20.04
N ALA A 98 -7.74 11.02 21.20
CA ALA A 98 -7.04 12.29 21.43
C ALA A 98 -5.61 12.33 20.86
N MET A 99 -5.03 11.21 20.42
CA MET A 99 -3.65 11.19 19.92
C MET A 99 -3.55 11.88 18.55
N SER A 100 -2.68 12.89 18.46
CA SER A 100 -2.31 13.47 17.18
C SER A 100 -1.52 12.50 16.30
N ALA A 101 -1.62 12.67 14.97
CA ALA A 101 -0.87 11.89 13.98
C ALA A 101 0.64 11.77 14.29
N ALA A 102 1.29 12.89 14.66
CA ALA A 102 2.71 12.92 14.99
C ALA A 102 3.01 12.13 16.29
N THR A 103 2.08 12.13 17.25
CA THR A 103 2.23 11.36 18.49
C THR A 103 2.09 9.87 18.23
N ILE A 104 1.10 9.46 17.43
CA ILE A 104 0.95 8.07 16.98
C ILE A 104 2.24 7.56 16.33
N ASP A 105 2.79 8.30 15.36
CA ASP A 105 4.02 7.87 14.68
C ASP A 105 5.22 7.75 15.63
N ARG A 106 5.33 8.65 16.61
CA ARG A 106 6.38 8.58 17.64
C ARG A 106 6.22 7.37 18.56
N TYR A 107 4.99 7.04 18.98
CA TYR A 107 4.71 5.92 19.87
C TYR A 107 4.87 4.57 19.16
N LEU A 108 4.56 4.52 17.87
CA LEU A 108 4.73 3.33 17.03
C LEU A 108 6.16 3.13 16.53
N ALA A 109 7.05 4.13 16.61
CA ALA A 109 8.41 4.03 16.08
C ALA A 109 9.18 2.78 16.56
N PRO A 110 9.13 2.37 17.85
CA PRO A 110 9.78 1.14 18.30
C PRO A 110 9.17 -0.13 17.72
N ALA A 111 7.84 -0.17 17.57
CA ALA A 111 7.13 -1.32 16.98
C ALA A 111 7.46 -1.44 15.47
N LYS A 112 7.38 -0.32 14.74
CA LYS A 112 7.76 -0.21 13.32
C LYS A 112 9.22 -0.61 13.06
N ALA A 113 10.11 -0.42 14.02
CA ALA A 113 11.52 -0.80 13.89
C ALA A 113 11.75 -2.31 14.02
N ARG A 114 10.88 -3.03 14.74
CA ARG A 114 10.93 -4.48 14.91
C ARG A 114 10.13 -5.24 13.86
N ASP A 115 9.29 -4.53 13.12
CA ASP A 115 8.40 -5.10 12.12
C ASP A 115 9.18 -5.73 10.95
N PRO A 116 9.06 -7.05 10.72
CA PRO A 116 9.68 -7.73 9.60
C PRO A 116 9.03 -7.38 8.24
N ILE A 117 7.88 -6.68 8.21
CA ILE A 117 7.15 -6.30 6.99
C ILE A 117 7.95 -5.35 6.07
N ARG A 118 9.14 -4.88 6.48
CA ARG A 118 10.16 -4.56 5.48
C ARG A 118 10.68 -5.85 4.84
N GLY A 119 9.88 -6.41 3.92
CA GLY A 119 10.40 -7.32 2.92
C GLY A 119 11.67 -6.70 2.35
N LYS A 120 12.76 -7.48 2.32
CA LYS A 120 14.03 -7.07 1.71
C LYS A 120 13.76 -6.84 0.23
N THR A 121 13.30 -5.64 -0.11
CA THR A 121 13.02 -5.24 -1.47
C THR A 121 14.39 -5.02 -2.12
N SER A 122 14.82 -5.94 -2.98
CA SER A 122 16.08 -5.84 -3.73
C SER A 122 16.07 -4.67 -4.71
N THR A 123 14.90 -4.11 -5.01
CA THR A 123 14.70 -2.94 -5.86
C THR A 123 14.16 -1.76 -5.05
N LYS A 124 15.00 -0.75 -4.81
CA LYS A 124 14.50 0.56 -4.40
C LYS A 124 13.56 1.06 -5.51
N PRO A 125 12.35 1.54 -5.21
CA PRO A 125 11.56 2.26 -6.19
C PRO A 125 12.42 3.38 -6.76
N GLY A 126 12.53 3.46 -8.09
CA GLY A 126 13.37 4.47 -8.74
C GLY A 126 13.00 5.89 -8.29
N HIS A 127 14.00 6.79 -8.23
CA HIS A 127 13.84 8.18 -7.80
C HIS A 127 12.80 8.96 -8.63
N LEU A 128 12.51 8.49 -9.86
CA LEU A 128 11.52 9.04 -10.78
C LEU A 128 10.09 9.05 -10.20
N LEU A 129 9.68 8.02 -9.45
CA LEU A 129 8.33 7.93 -8.83
C LEU A 129 8.04 9.09 -7.85
N ARG A 130 9.08 9.74 -7.30
CA ARG A 130 8.93 10.87 -6.37
C ARG A 130 8.95 12.23 -7.06
N GLN A 131 9.48 12.33 -8.28
CA GLN A 131 9.74 13.60 -8.98
C GLN A 131 8.92 13.77 -10.27
N SER A 132 8.23 12.72 -10.75
CA SER A 132 7.39 12.78 -11.96
C SER A 132 5.96 13.29 -11.74
N ILE A 133 5.57 13.70 -10.53
CA ILE A 133 4.22 14.21 -10.26
C ILE A 133 4.09 15.68 -10.73
N GLN A 134 4.09 15.90 -12.05
CA GLN A 134 3.40 17.02 -12.68
C GLN A 134 2.28 16.44 -13.54
N VAL A 135 1.08 16.30 -12.99
CA VAL A 135 -0.05 15.64 -13.66
C VAL A 135 -1.18 16.62 -13.96
N ARG A 136 -1.60 16.56 -15.23
CA ARG A 136 -2.83 17.02 -15.93
C ARG A 136 -3.36 18.45 -15.66
N LYS A 137 -3.53 19.18 -16.76
CA LYS A 137 -4.61 20.18 -16.90
C LYS A 137 -5.92 19.40 -17.01
N ALA A 138 -6.89 19.82 -16.21
CA ALA A 138 -8.26 19.35 -16.21
C ALA A 138 -8.90 19.44 -17.61
N GLY A 139 -9.79 18.49 -17.89
CA GLY A 139 -10.58 18.28 -19.09
C GLY A 139 -10.81 16.77 -19.18
N ASP A 140 -11.98 16.19 -18.91
CA ASP A 140 -13.35 16.72 -18.91
C ASP A 140 -14.16 16.16 -17.71
N GLU A 141 -15.39 16.63 -17.53
CA GLU A 141 -16.34 16.47 -16.42
C GLU A 141 -16.54 15.06 -15.82
N VAL A 142 -15.99 14.02 -16.43
CA VAL A 142 -16.09 12.58 -16.08
C VAL A 142 -15.45 12.23 -14.72
N GLU A 143 -14.52 13.05 -14.21
CA GLU A 143 -13.87 12.85 -12.90
C GLU A 143 -14.67 13.39 -11.70
N GLY A 144 -15.81 14.07 -11.96
CA GLY A 144 -16.63 14.74 -10.96
C GLY A 144 -17.47 13.81 -10.09
N GLU A 145 -17.73 12.58 -10.53
CA GLU A 145 -18.63 11.63 -9.85
C GLU A 145 -17.99 10.23 -9.73
N PRO A 146 -18.39 9.42 -8.72
CA PRO A 146 -18.04 8.01 -8.67
C PRO A 146 -18.56 7.24 -9.89
N GLY A 147 -17.74 6.32 -10.42
CA GLY A 147 -18.14 5.40 -11.49
C GLY A 147 -17.09 5.23 -12.58
N PHE A 148 -16.11 6.14 -12.63
CA PHE A 148 -14.97 6.03 -13.53
C PHE A 148 -13.78 5.33 -12.88
N PHE A 149 -13.31 4.23 -13.49
CA PHE A 149 -12.24 3.38 -12.96
C PHE A 149 -11.02 3.38 -13.87
N GLU A 150 -9.83 3.45 -13.28
CA GLU A 150 -8.58 3.08 -13.95
C GLU A 150 -8.32 1.58 -13.73
N VAL A 151 -7.90 0.86 -14.77
CA VAL A 151 -7.55 -0.56 -14.71
C VAL A 151 -6.13 -0.84 -15.18
N ASP A 152 -5.42 -1.71 -14.47
CA ASP A 152 -4.10 -2.21 -14.84
C ASP A 152 -3.89 -3.67 -14.39
N THR A 153 -2.98 -4.41 -15.03
CA THR A 153 -2.55 -5.73 -14.57
C THR A 153 -1.16 -5.71 -13.95
N VAL A 154 -1.03 -6.40 -12.83
CA VAL A 154 0.25 -6.61 -12.15
C VAL A 154 0.67 -8.07 -12.27
N ALA A 155 1.84 -8.30 -12.85
CA ALA A 155 2.43 -9.61 -13.02
C ALA A 155 3.01 -10.17 -11.70
N HIS A 156 2.67 -11.42 -11.37
CA HIS A 156 3.34 -12.20 -10.31
C HIS A 156 4.43 -13.11 -10.93
N CYS A 157 5.35 -12.49 -11.66
CA CYS A 157 6.33 -13.19 -12.49
C CYS A 157 7.63 -13.53 -11.76
N GLY A 158 7.80 -13.10 -10.51
CA GLY A 158 9.12 -13.11 -9.88
C GLY A 158 10.12 -12.26 -10.67
N PRO A 159 11.38 -12.71 -10.83
CA PRO A 159 12.42 -11.92 -11.48
C PRO A 159 12.43 -12.01 -13.01
N THR A 160 11.53 -12.79 -13.63
CA THR A 160 11.52 -13.01 -15.09
C THR A 160 10.12 -13.13 -15.67
N LEU A 161 9.89 -12.50 -16.82
CA LEU A 161 8.64 -12.62 -17.59
C LEU A 161 8.56 -13.89 -18.45
N LYS A 162 9.54 -14.80 -18.36
CA LYS A 162 9.49 -16.08 -19.09
C LYS A 162 8.47 -17.04 -18.45
N GLY A 163 7.72 -17.76 -19.29
CA GLY A 163 6.73 -18.77 -18.87
C GLY A 163 5.37 -18.20 -18.48
N GLU A 164 4.42 -19.07 -18.15
CA GLU A 164 3.09 -18.70 -17.65
C GLU A 164 3.15 -18.37 -16.15
N PHE A 165 2.39 -17.36 -15.73
CA PHE A 165 2.25 -16.94 -14.34
C PHE A 165 0.97 -16.12 -14.14
N ALA A 166 0.44 -16.18 -12.92
CA ALA A 166 -0.72 -15.43 -12.48
C ALA A 166 -0.46 -13.92 -12.49
N ARG A 167 -1.54 -13.17 -12.61
CA ARG A 167 -1.55 -11.71 -12.55
C ARG A 167 -2.71 -11.25 -11.68
N SER A 168 -2.68 -10.02 -11.23
CA SER A 168 -3.81 -9.36 -10.58
C SER A 168 -4.29 -8.22 -11.45
N VAL A 169 -5.57 -8.24 -11.84
CA VAL A 169 -6.25 -7.10 -12.45
C VAL A 169 -6.73 -6.21 -11.32
N ASN A 170 -6.31 -4.95 -11.29
CA ASN A 170 -6.72 -4.00 -10.27
C ASN A 170 -7.51 -2.87 -10.91
N PHE A 171 -8.71 -2.62 -10.40
CA PHE A 171 -9.58 -1.52 -10.78
C PHE A 171 -9.59 -0.50 -9.65
N THR A 172 -9.44 0.78 -9.97
CA THR A 172 -9.47 1.86 -8.98
C THR A 172 -10.38 2.99 -9.43
N CYS A 173 -11.41 3.31 -8.65
CA CYS A 173 -12.26 4.47 -8.89
C CYS A 173 -11.46 5.77 -8.69
N VAL A 174 -11.43 6.63 -9.70
CA VAL A 174 -10.66 7.87 -9.69
C VAL A 174 -11.19 8.83 -8.63
N HIS A 175 -12.51 8.93 -8.49
CA HIS A 175 -13.17 9.81 -7.54
C HIS A 175 -13.01 9.33 -6.08
N THR A 176 -13.56 8.15 -5.75
CA THR A 176 -13.63 7.66 -4.37
C THR A 176 -12.34 6.98 -3.92
N GLY A 177 -11.54 6.45 -4.85
CA GLY A 177 -10.41 5.59 -4.54
C GLY A 177 -10.78 4.16 -4.15
N TRP A 178 -12.05 3.76 -4.39
CA TRP A 178 -12.53 2.39 -4.26
C TRP A 178 -11.71 1.46 -5.13
N VAL A 179 -11.34 0.30 -4.60
CA VAL A 179 -10.52 -0.68 -5.31
C VAL A 179 -11.26 -2.01 -5.43
N TYR A 180 -11.02 -2.68 -6.55
CA TYR A 180 -11.37 -4.07 -6.74
C TYR A 180 -10.19 -4.77 -7.41
N THR A 181 -9.60 -5.73 -6.73
CA THR A 181 -8.54 -6.57 -7.31
C THR A 181 -9.03 -7.99 -7.50
N HIS A 182 -8.71 -8.58 -8.66
CA HIS A 182 -9.07 -9.95 -9.03
C HIS A 182 -7.85 -10.68 -9.60
N PRO A 183 -7.56 -11.92 -9.22
CA PRO A 183 -6.44 -12.66 -9.77
C PRO A 183 -6.85 -13.40 -11.04
N ILE A 184 -5.97 -13.40 -12.04
CA ILE A 184 -6.15 -14.11 -13.31
C ILE A 184 -4.97 -15.04 -13.55
N ARG A 185 -5.22 -16.19 -14.19
CA ARG A 185 -4.18 -17.18 -14.46
C ARG A 185 -3.06 -16.64 -15.38
N ASN A 186 -3.44 -15.89 -16.40
CA ASN A 186 -2.55 -15.24 -17.38
C ASN A 186 -3.36 -14.15 -18.11
N ASN A 187 -2.78 -13.51 -19.12
CA ASN A 187 -3.43 -12.45 -19.92
C ASN A 187 -4.40 -12.97 -21.00
N ALA A 188 -4.80 -14.24 -20.98
CA ALA A 188 -5.77 -14.75 -21.93
C ALA A 188 -7.12 -14.05 -21.75
N ARG A 189 -7.73 -13.68 -22.88
CA ARG A 189 -8.98 -12.91 -22.95
C ARG A 189 -10.10 -13.40 -22.02
N VAL A 190 -10.26 -14.72 -21.92
CA VAL A 190 -11.30 -15.36 -21.10
C VAL A 190 -11.13 -15.01 -19.62
N HIS A 191 -9.90 -14.93 -19.13
CA HIS A 191 -9.64 -14.59 -17.73
C HIS A 191 -9.78 -13.10 -17.46
N VAL A 192 -9.41 -12.25 -18.43
CA VAL A 192 -9.61 -10.80 -18.31
C VAL A 192 -11.10 -10.47 -18.30
N LEU A 193 -11.90 -11.02 -19.22
CA LEU A 193 -13.35 -10.79 -19.24
C LEU A 193 -14.03 -11.29 -17.96
N ALA A 194 -13.65 -12.47 -17.46
CA ALA A 194 -14.17 -12.97 -16.18
C ALA A 194 -13.86 -12.01 -15.00
N ALA A 195 -12.69 -11.37 -15.00
CA ALA A 195 -12.35 -10.37 -13.99
C ALA A 195 -13.18 -9.09 -14.13
N PHE A 196 -13.55 -8.69 -15.35
CA PHE A 196 -14.42 -7.54 -15.61
C PHE A 196 -15.88 -7.82 -15.19
N ASP A 197 -16.40 -9.01 -15.49
CA ASP A 197 -17.73 -9.43 -15.04
C ASP A 197 -17.81 -9.45 -13.50
N ALA A 198 -16.85 -10.12 -12.85
CA ALA A 198 -16.77 -10.17 -11.40
C ALA A 198 -16.56 -8.78 -10.77
N PHE A 199 -15.92 -7.86 -11.48
CA PHE A 199 -15.74 -6.47 -11.05
C PHE A 199 -17.06 -5.70 -11.05
N VAL A 200 -17.82 -5.74 -12.15
CA VAL A 200 -19.10 -5.03 -12.26
C VAL A 200 -20.13 -5.58 -11.27
N GLU A 201 -20.13 -6.89 -11.03
CA GLU A 201 -21.00 -7.51 -10.04
C GLU A 201 -20.64 -7.11 -8.59
N ALA A 202 -19.35 -6.90 -8.30
CA ALA A 202 -18.88 -6.65 -6.93
C ALA A 202 -18.87 -5.17 -6.52
N VAL A 203 -18.82 -4.24 -7.47
CA VAL A 203 -18.82 -2.80 -7.15
C VAL A 203 -20.24 -2.35 -6.79
N PRO A 204 -20.44 -1.66 -5.66
CA PRO A 204 -21.79 -1.36 -5.16
C PRO A 204 -22.44 -0.11 -5.79
N PHE A 205 -21.85 0.43 -6.85
CA PHE A 205 -22.31 1.62 -7.57
C PHE A 205 -22.04 1.47 -9.07
N ALA A 206 -22.72 2.28 -9.88
CA ALA A 206 -22.63 2.19 -11.33
C ALA A 206 -21.18 2.36 -11.82
N VAL A 207 -20.74 1.46 -12.69
CA VAL A 207 -19.49 1.59 -13.46
C VAL A 207 -19.84 2.32 -14.75
N THR A 208 -19.50 3.60 -14.81
CA THR A 208 -19.83 4.48 -15.95
C THR A 208 -18.71 4.53 -16.98
N GLY A 209 -17.47 4.27 -16.55
CA GLY A 209 -16.36 4.19 -17.49
C GLY A 209 -15.12 3.50 -16.93
N ILE A 210 -14.30 3.00 -17.85
CA ILE A 210 -13.05 2.31 -17.55
C ILE A 210 -11.95 2.86 -18.46
N ASP A 211 -10.85 3.32 -17.86
CA ASP A 211 -9.63 3.69 -18.58
C ASP A 211 -8.54 2.63 -18.36
N CYS A 212 -8.01 2.08 -19.45
CA CYS A 212 -6.92 1.11 -19.41
C CYS A 212 -5.61 1.70 -19.97
N ASP A 213 -4.47 1.16 -19.53
CA ASP A 213 -3.20 1.42 -20.23
C ASP A 213 -3.14 0.71 -21.57
N ASN A 214 -2.11 1.03 -22.34
CA ASN A 214 -1.70 0.46 -23.61
C ASN A 214 -1.31 -1.03 -23.54
N GLY A 215 -1.61 -1.74 -22.46
CA GLY A 215 -1.40 -3.17 -22.32
C GLY A 215 -2.19 -3.93 -23.39
N SER A 216 -1.51 -4.77 -24.16
CA SER A 216 -2.13 -5.56 -25.24
C SER A 216 -3.28 -6.46 -24.75
N GLU A 217 -3.29 -6.82 -23.48
CA GLU A 217 -4.36 -7.61 -22.84
C GLU A 217 -5.70 -6.87 -22.76
N PHE A 218 -5.69 -5.53 -22.75
CA PHE A 218 -6.88 -4.69 -22.66
C PHE A 218 -7.31 -4.12 -24.02
N ILE A 219 -6.41 -4.14 -25.01
CA ILE A 219 -6.67 -3.70 -26.39
C ILE A 219 -7.25 -4.88 -27.18
N ASN A 220 -8.50 -5.24 -26.90
CA ASN A 220 -9.19 -6.34 -27.57
C ASN A 220 -10.62 -5.92 -27.96
N HIS A 221 -11.03 -6.19 -29.21
CA HIS A 221 -12.39 -5.95 -29.71
C HIS A 221 -13.48 -6.55 -28.81
N GLN A 222 -13.18 -7.62 -28.08
CA GLN A 222 -14.14 -8.23 -27.15
C GLN A 222 -14.35 -7.42 -25.88
N ILE A 223 -13.36 -6.70 -25.37
CA ILE A 223 -13.53 -5.81 -24.21
C ILE A 223 -14.32 -4.58 -24.64
N ILE A 224 -14.09 -4.09 -25.87
CA ILE A 224 -14.90 -3.02 -26.46
C ILE A 224 -16.36 -3.48 -26.65
N GLY A 225 -16.58 -4.71 -27.14
CA GLY A 225 -17.91 -5.31 -27.23
C GLY A 225 -18.57 -5.46 -25.86
N TRP A 226 -17.87 -6.02 -24.89
CA TRP A 226 -18.34 -6.16 -23.50
C TRP A 226 -18.76 -4.81 -22.89
N ALA A 227 -17.97 -3.76 -23.14
CA ALA A 227 -18.26 -2.41 -22.66
C ALA A 227 -19.46 -1.80 -23.39
N GLY A 228 -19.55 -1.99 -24.71
CA GLY A 228 -20.69 -1.56 -25.52
C GLY A 228 -22.00 -2.23 -25.10
N ASP A 229 -21.99 -3.53 -24.81
CA ASP A 229 -23.15 -4.28 -24.33
C ASP A 229 -23.66 -3.83 -22.95
N ARG A 230 -22.84 -3.07 -22.20
CA ARG A 230 -23.12 -2.59 -20.84
C ARG A 230 -23.18 -1.07 -20.74
N ASP A 231 -23.14 -0.36 -21.86
CA ASP A 231 -23.09 1.10 -21.93
C ASP A 231 -21.96 1.72 -21.06
N VAL A 232 -20.84 1.00 -20.90
CA VAL A 232 -19.67 1.46 -20.15
C VAL A 232 -18.74 2.23 -21.08
N PHE A 233 -18.44 3.48 -20.73
CA PHE A 233 -17.51 4.29 -21.51
C PHE A 233 -16.08 3.75 -21.37
N PHE A 234 -15.52 3.20 -22.45
CA PHE A 234 -14.18 2.61 -22.43
C PHE A 234 -13.17 3.52 -23.10
N THR A 235 -12.17 3.99 -22.35
CA THR A 235 -11.10 4.85 -22.87
C THR A 235 -9.74 4.19 -22.78
N ARG A 236 -8.83 4.75 -23.57
CA ARG A 236 -7.41 4.39 -23.56
C ARG A 236 -6.60 5.61 -23.17
N SER A 237 -5.66 5.42 -22.26
CA SER A 237 -4.64 6.42 -21.94
C SER A 237 -3.83 6.80 -23.19
N ARG A 238 -3.62 8.11 -23.40
CA ARG A 238 -2.93 8.62 -24.61
C ARG A 238 -1.47 8.16 -24.63
N PRO A 239 -0.93 7.76 -25.80
CA PRO A 239 0.49 7.42 -25.93
C PRO A 239 1.39 8.54 -25.36
N TYR A 240 2.37 8.15 -24.54
CA TYR A 240 3.38 9.03 -23.94
C TYR A 240 2.88 10.05 -22.89
N LYS A 241 1.72 9.81 -22.26
CA LYS A 241 1.28 10.57 -21.07
C LYS A 241 1.17 9.68 -19.83
N SER A 242 2.31 9.37 -19.20
CA SER A 242 2.40 8.62 -17.93
C SER A 242 1.60 9.25 -16.77
N ASN A 243 1.23 10.51 -16.91
CA ASN A 243 0.42 11.25 -15.96
C ASN A 243 -1.06 10.87 -15.98
N ASP A 244 -1.53 10.18 -17.02
CA ASP A 244 -2.93 9.81 -17.16
C ASP A 244 -3.29 8.64 -16.20
N GLN A 245 -2.30 7.99 -15.55
CA GLN A 245 -2.51 6.76 -14.74
C GLN A 245 -1.90 6.79 -13.34
N ALA A 246 -1.61 7.99 -12.82
CA ALA A 246 -0.93 8.14 -11.53
C ALA A 246 -1.73 7.54 -10.35
N THR A 247 -3.06 7.41 -10.45
CA THR A 247 -3.90 6.84 -9.38
C THR A 247 -3.71 5.33 -9.32
N ILE A 248 -3.80 4.63 -10.45
CA ILE A 248 -3.64 3.19 -10.54
C ILE A 248 -2.19 2.75 -10.31
N GLU A 249 -1.19 3.46 -10.82
CA GLU A 249 0.23 3.14 -10.57
C GLU A 249 0.57 3.20 -9.07
N SER A 250 0.10 4.23 -8.38
CA SER A 250 0.26 4.39 -6.94
C SER A 250 -0.42 3.23 -6.21
N LYS A 251 -1.66 2.87 -6.61
CA LYS A 251 -2.40 1.77 -6.00
C LYS A 251 -1.75 0.41 -6.27
N ASN A 252 -1.22 0.15 -7.45
CA ASN A 252 -0.53 -1.11 -7.74
C ASN A 252 0.74 -1.29 -6.90
N GLY A 253 1.48 -0.20 -6.68
CA GLY A 253 2.60 -0.15 -5.74
C GLY A 253 2.18 -0.41 -4.28
N HIS A 254 1.11 0.22 -3.82
CA HIS A 254 0.69 0.21 -2.41
C HIS A 254 -0.27 -0.94 -2.02
N LEU A 255 -0.95 -1.54 -2.98
CA LEU A 255 -1.93 -2.62 -2.82
C LEU A 255 -1.30 -3.93 -3.29
N VAL A 256 -1.14 -4.12 -4.61
CA VAL A 256 -0.83 -5.45 -5.15
C VAL A 256 0.52 -5.94 -4.65
N ARG A 257 1.56 -5.10 -4.71
CA ARG A 257 2.91 -5.48 -4.26
C ARG A 257 3.04 -5.60 -2.75
N ARG A 258 2.18 -4.90 -2.00
CA ARG A 258 2.17 -4.97 -0.54
C ARG A 258 1.53 -6.25 -0.03
N TYR A 259 0.42 -6.67 -0.66
CA TYR A 259 -0.36 -7.82 -0.24
C TYR A 259 0.02 -9.10 -0.99
N GLY A 260 0.21 -9.02 -2.30
CA GLY A 260 0.59 -10.15 -3.18
C GLY A 260 2.09 -10.36 -3.36
N PHE A 261 2.96 -9.48 -2.85
CA PHE A 261 4.43 -9.57 -2.98
C PHE A 261 4.95 -9.54 -4.43
N TYR A 262 6.25 -9.85 -4.60
CA TYR A 262 6.96 -9.95 -5.88
C TYR A 262 7.33 -11.38 -6.23
N HIS A 263 6.62 -12.36 -5.66
CA HIS A 263 6.93 -13.76 -5.91
C HIS A 263 6.47 -14.21 -7.29
N ARG A 264 7.03 -15.33 -7.75
CA ARG A 264 6.52 -16.08 -8.89
C ARG A 264 5.28 -16.85 -8.45
N TYR A 265 4.13 -16.61 -9.07
CA TYR A 265 2.94 -17.46 -8.90
C TYR A 265 2.58 -18.08 -10.23
N ASP A 266 2.74 -19.40 -10.34
CA ASP A 266 2.55 -20.15 -11.60
C ASP A 266 1.89 -21.52 -11.37
N THR A 267 1.23 -21.68 -10.22
CA THR A 267 0.48 -22.88 -9.86
C THR A 267 -0.99 -22.54 -9.56
N PRO A 268 -1.93 -23.48 -9.76
CA PRO A 268 -3.33 -23.29 -9.38
C PRO A 268 -3.52 -22.98 -7.89
N ALA A 269 -2.76 -23.65 -7.01
CA ALA A 269 -2.86 -23.42 -5.56
C ALA A 269 -2.52 -21.98 -5.15
N GLU A 270 -1.52 -21.36 -5.80
CA GLU A 270 -1.19 -19.95 -5.57
C GLU A 270 -2.26 -19.01 -6.10
N LEU A 271 -2.87 -19.34 -7.25
CA LEU A 271 -4.00 -18.60 -7.79
C LEU A 271 -5.20 -18.64 -6.82
N ASP A 272 -5.52 -19.82 -6.27
CA ASP A 272 -6.61 -19.99 -5.30
C ASP A 272 -6.37 -19.20 -4.01
N LEU A 273 -5.12 -19.11 -3.54
CA LEU A 273 -4.76 -18.28 -2.39
C LEU A 273 -4.92 -16.79 -2.69
N LEU A 274 -4.56 -16.34 -3.90
CA LEU A 274 -4.83 -14.97 -4.32
C LEU A 274 -6.34 -14.69 -4.40
N THR A 275 -7.14 -15.65 -4.86
CA THR A 275 -8.61 -15.54 -4.96
C THR A 275 -9.23 -15.36 -3.58
N GLN A 276 -8.68 -16.00 -2.54
CA GLN A 276 -9.09 -15.79 -1.15
C GLN A 276 -8.56 -14.48 -0.56
N LEU A 277 -7.35 -14.06 -0.96
CA LEU A 277 -6.68 -12.88 -0.43
C LEU A 277 -7.38 -11.58 -0.86
N TRP A 278 -7.71 -11.44 -2.14
CA TRP A 278 -8.14 -10.15 -2.68
C TRP A 278 -9.45 -9.61 -2.11
N PRO A 279 -10.52 -10.41 -1.87
CA PRO A 279 -11.72 -9.91 -1.21
C PRO A 279 -11.42 -9.28 0.16
N LEU A 280 -10.59 -9.94 0.98
CA LEU A 280 -10.17 -9.42 2.29
C LEU A 280 -9.40 -8.11 2.19
N VAL A 281 -8.56 -7.96 1.15
CA VAL A 281 -7.78 -6.74 0.91
C VAL A 281 -8.70 -5.62 0.43
N ASN A 282 -9.61 -5.92 -0.50
CA ASN A 282 -10.60 -4.98 -1.03
C ASN A 282 -11.45 -4.43 0.13
N ASP A 283 -12.00 -5.29 0.99
CA ASP A 283 -12.80 -4.88 2.14
C ASP A 283 -12.03 -3.97 3.10
N ARG A 284 -10.80 -4.36 3.46
CA ARG A 284 -9.95 -3.54 4.34
C ARG A 284 -9.70 -2.16 3.75
N LEU A 285 -9.41 -2.10 2.46
CA LEU A 285 -9.03 -0.85 1.80
C LEU A 285 -10.25 0.06 1.55
N ASN A 286 -11.39 -0.51 1.19
CA ASN A 286 -12.59 0.25 0.88
C ASN A 286 -13.31 0.76 2.12
N PHE A 287 -13.45 -0.07 3.17
CA PHE A 287 -14.25 0.28 4.33
C PHE A 287 -13.47 0.93 5.47
N PHE A 288 -12.19 0.58 5.66
CA PHE A 288 -11.44 0.96 6.86
C PHE A 288 -10.18 1.79 6.60
N THR A 289 -9.68 1.86 5.36
CA THR A 289 -8.39 2.52 5.08
C THR A 289 -8.59 3.90 4.46
N PRO A 290 -8.29 5.00 5.18
CA PRO A 290 -8.45 6.33 4.62
C PRO A 290 -7.43 6.62 3.53
N THR A 291 -7.87 7.32 2.51
CA THR A 291 -7.03 7.83 1.43
C THR A 291 -7.20 9.34 1.28
N LYS A 292 -6.28 9.97 0.57
CA LYS A 292 -6.36 11.40 0.22
C LYS A 292 -6.50 11.55 -1.28
N LYS A 293 -7.29 12.54 -1.68
CA LYS A 293 -7.45 12.93 -3.08
C LYS A 293 -6.94 14.36 -3.30
N PRO A 294 -6.33 14.62 -4.46
CA PRO A 294 -5.88 15.97 -4.79
C PRO A 294 -7.10 16.88 -4.99
N ILE A 295 -7.12 18.04 -4.34
CA ILE A 295 -8.22 19.02 -4.44
C ILE A 295 -7.80 20.32 -5.13
N GLY A 296 -6.53 20.43 -5.51
CA GLY A 296 -6.03 21.61 -6.21
C GLY A 296 -4.55 21.85 -6.00
N TYR A 297 -4.14 23.10 -6.20
CA TYR A 297 -2.78 23.55 -6.04
C TYR A 297 -2.74 24.83 -5.21
N GLY A 298 -1.72 24.93 -4.38
CA GLY A 298 -1.32 26.16 -3.72
C GLY A 298 0.15 26.42 -3.97
N THR A 299 0.71 27.32 -3.19
CA THR A 299 2.11 27.72 -3.29
C THR A 299 2.82 27.43 -1.97
N ASP A 300 4.03 26.87 -2.01
CA ASP A 300 4.85 26.69 -0.82
C ASP A 300 5.50 28.00 -0.37
N LYS A 301 6.21 27.97 0.78
CA LYS A 301 6.89 29.15 1.34
C LYS A 301 7.97 29.75 0.42
N LEU A 302 8.39 29.01 -0.62
CA LEU A 302 9.43 29.39 -1.58
C LEU A 302 8.83 29.76 -2.95
N GLY A 303 7.51 29.94 -3.05
CA GLY A 303 6.86 30.31 -4.32
C GLY A 303 6.61 29.13 -5.27
N ARG A 304 6.90 27.88 -4.87
CA ARG A 304 6.77 26.72 -5.76
C ARG A 304 5.37 26.13 -5.67
N ARG A 305 4.85 25.70 -6.83
CA ARG A 305 3.54 25.04 -6.93
C ARG A 305 3.53 23.75 -6.09
N LYS A 306 2.58 23.65 -5.17
CA LYS A 306 2.40 22.51 -4.26
C LYS A 306 1.00 21.94 -4.40
N ARG A 307 0.89 20.61 -4.52
CA ARG A 307 -0.42 19.93 -4.54
C ARG A 307 -1.08 20.02 -3.16
N LEU A 308 -2.37 20.40 -3.17
CA LEU A 308 -3.23 20.36 -2.00
C LEU A 308 -4.05 19.08 -2.01
N TYR A 309 -4.25 18.52 -0.83
CA TYR A 309 -4.99 17.28 -0.62
C TYR A 309 -6.05 17.53 0.43
N ASP A 310 -7.18 16.84 0.28
CA ASP A 310 -8.24 16.82 1.28
C ASP A 310 -7.84 16.14 2.60
N GLN A 311 -8.81 16.07 3.50
CA GLN A 311 -8.69 15.26 4.71
C GLN A 311 -8.79 13.77 4.38
N PRO A 312 -8.06 12.91 5.12
CA PRO A 312 -8.14 11.47 4.87
C PRO A 312 -9.57 10.96 5.10
N ARG A 313 -10.11 10.22 4.13
CA ARG A 313 -11.41 9.54 4.20
C ARG A 313 -11.33 8.19 3.50
N SER A 314 -12.02 7.16 4.01
CA SER A 314 -12.07 5.86 3.33
C SER A 314 -12.89 5.97 2.04
N PRO A 315 -12.65 5.09 1.04
CA PRO A 315 -13.50 5.02 -0.15
C PRO A 315 -14.99 4.87 0.16
N TYR A 316 -15.34 4.07 1.17
CA TYR A 316 -16.71 3.93 1.67
C TYR A 316 -17.30 5.28 2.10
N ARG A 317 -16.60 6.05 2.95
CA ARG A 317 -17.08 7.38 3.39
C ARG A 317 -17.23 8.35 2.22
N ARG A 318 -16.29 8.33 1.26
CA ARG A 318 -16.37 9.17 0.06
C ARG A 318 -17.54 8.80 -0.84
N LEU A 319 -17.86 7.52 -0.95
CA LEU A 319 -18.98 7.04 -1.74
C LEU A 319 -20.32 7.52 -1.15
N LEU A 320 -20.48 7.44 0.18
CA LEU A 320 -21.65 8.01 0.87
C LEU A 320 -21.74 9.53 0.67
N GLU A 321 -20.64 10.25 0.84
CA GLU A 321 -20.59 11.70 0.68
C GLU A 321 -20.87 12.18 -0.77
N ALA A 322 -20.67 11.30 -1.76
CA ALA A 322 -20.93 11.64 -3.16
C ALA A 322 -22.42 11.68 -3.51
N GLY A 323 -23.29 11.09 -2.68
CA GLY A 323 -24.75 11.16 -2.88
C GLY A 323 -25.28 10.44 -4.12
N VAL A 324 -24.49 9.51 -4.69
CA VAL A 324 -24.88 8.73 -5.88
C VAL A 324 -25.61 7.42 -5.56
N LEU A 325 -25.68 7.06 -4.28
CA LEU A 325 -26.33 5.83 -3.82
C LEU A 325 -27.79 6.10 -3.47
N SER A 326 -28.66 5.14 -3.78
CA SER A 326 -30.01 5.12 -3.23
C SER A 326 -29.99 4.80 -1.72
N PRO A 327 -31.03 5.17 -0.96
CA PRO A 327 -31.13 4.81 0.46
C PRO A 327 -31.04 3.30 0.71
N ALA A 328 -31.51 2.47 -0.23
CA ALA A 328 -31.40 1.02 -0.15
C ALA A 328 -29.94 0.56 -0.27
N GLN A 329 -29.17 1.10 -1.22
CA GLN A 329 -27.74 0.79 -1.38
C GLN A 329 -26.91 1.28 -0.18
N GLU A 330 -27.22 2.44 0.38
CA GLU A 330 -26.55 2.91 1.60
C GLU A 330 -26.80 1.96 2.78
N HIS A 331 -28.05 1.50 2.94
CA HIS A 331 -28.41 0.55 3.98
C HIS A 331 -27.71 -0.80 3.79
N GLU A 332 -27.70 -1.33 2.56
CA GLU A 332 -27.01 -2.58 2.21
C GLU A 332 -25.51 -2.49 2.50
N LEU A 333 -24.85 -1.39 2.10
CA LEU A 333 -23.44 -1.19 2.38
C LEU A 333 -23.13 -1.03 3.86
N ALA A 334 -24.00 -0.36 4.61
CA ALA A 334 -23.86 -0.24 6.07
C ALA A 334 -24.02 -1.61 6.74
N ALA A 335 -24.99 -2.40 6.32
CA ALA A 335 -25.22 -3.76 6.80
C ALA A 335 -24.02 -4.67 6.47
N TYR A 336 -23.52 -4.63 5.23
CA TYR A 336 -22.32 -5.38 4.83
C TYR A 336 -21.10 -4.96 5.66
N ARG A 337 -20.84 -3.66 5.80
CA ARG A 337 -19.74 -3.14 6.64
C ARG A 337 -19.84 -3.64 8.08
N ALA A 338 -21.05 -3.72 8.65
CA ALA A 338 -21.25 -4.23 10.01
C ALA A 338 -20.93 -5.72 10.16
N THR A 339 -20.95 -6.51 9.07
CA THR A 339 -20.52 -7.91 9.09
C THR A 339 -18.99 -8.08 9.09
N LEU A 340 -18.25 -7.04 8.66
CA LEU A 340 -16.80 -7.10 8.51
C LEU A 340 -16.12 -7.12 9.87
N LYS A 341 -15.20 -8.07 10.04
CA LYS A 341 -14.40 -8.25 11.26
C LYS A 341 -12.95 -7.86 10.99
N PRO A 342 -12.57 -6.57 11.14
CA PRO A 342 -11.24 -6.08 10.80
C PRO A 342 -10.06 -6.87 11.38
N THR A 343 -10.11 -7.31 12.64
CA THR A 343 -9.02 -8.09 13.25
C THR A 343 -8.98 -9.51 12.70
N ARG A 344 -10.13 -10.14 12.45
CA ARG A 344 -10.18 -11.41 11.71
C ARG A 344 -9.62 -11.27 10.28
N ILE A 345 -10.00 -10.21 9.55
CA ILE A 345 -9.48 -9.89 8.22
C ILE A 345 -7.95 -9.67 8.26
N ALA A 346 -7.44 -8.99 9.28
CA ALA A 346 -6.01 -8.81 9.53
C ALA A 346 -5.25 -10.13 9.64
N ARG A 347 -5.78 -11.04 10.46
CA ARG A 347 -5.22 -12.37 10.66
C ARG A 347 -5.26 -13.21 9.38
N GLN A 348 -6.40 -13.32 8.72
CA GLN A 348 -6.56 -14.14 7.51
C GLN A 348 -5.64 -13.69 6.37
N ILE A 349 -5.48 -12.37 6.18
CA ILE A 349 -4.51 -11.85 5.22
C ILE A 349 -3.09 -12.29 5.57
N THR A 350 -2.71 -12.22 6.84
CA THR A 350 -1.37 -12.63 7.30
C THR A 350 -1.14 -14.13 7.06
N GLU A 351 -2.14 -14.97 7.35
CA GLU A 351 -2.11 -16.42 7.14
C GLU A 351 -1.95 -16.76 5.64
N LEU A 352 -2.76 -16.14 4.77
CA LEU A 352 -2.67 -16.34 3.32
C LEU A 352 -1.33 -15.86 2.75
N GLN A 353 -0.82 -14.73 3.23
CA GLN A 353 0.49 -14.21 2.84
C GLN A 353 1.64 -15.12 3.28
N ALA A 354 1.55 -15.71 4.47
CA ALA A 354 2.54 -16.68 4.94
C ALA A 354 2.52 -17.94 4.06
N GLU A 355 1.34 -18.41 3.66
CA GLU A 355 1.20 -19.58 2.80
C GLU A 355 1.69 -19.32 1.37
N LEU A 356 1.33 -18.17 0.78
CA LEU A 356 1.89 -17.73 -0.51
C LEU A 356 3.42 -17.67 -0.46
N THR A 357 3.98 -17.12 0.63
CA THR A 357 5.43 -17.09 0.85
C THR A 357 6.01 -18.51 0.92
N ARG A 358 5.37 -19.41 1.67
CA ARG A 358 5.80 -20.80 1.83
C ARG A 358 5.88 -21.53 0.49
N LEU A 359 4.88 -21.36 -0.37
CA LEU A 359 4.82 -21.99 -1.70
C LEU A 359 5.80 -21.36 -2.69
N ALA A 360 5.94 -20.03 -2.68
CA ALA A 360 6.58 -19.33 -3.79
C ALA A 360 8.02 -18.82 -3.51
N ALA A 361 8.44 -18.68 -2.26
CA ALA A 361 9.73 -18.05 -1.93
C ALA A 361 10.93 -18.82 -2.50
N THR A 362 10.97 -20.15 -2.34
CA THR A 362 12.09 -20.98 -2.78
C THR A 362 12.22 -20.97 -4.30
N LYS A 363 11.11 -21.14 -5.04
CA LYS A 363 11.15 -21.12 -6.51
C LYS A 363 11.49 -19.73 -7.06
N THR A 364 11.00 -18.66 -6.43
CA THR A 364 11.34 -17.28 -6.81
C THR A 364 12.84 -17.06 -6.66
N ARG A 365 13.42 -17.48 -5.52
CA ARG A 365 14.85 -17.37 -5.28
C ARG A 365 15.68 -18.16 -6.28
N ARG A 366 15.27 -19.39 -6.60
CA ARG A 366 15.94 -20.21 -7.63
C ARG A 366 15.98 -19.50 -8.99
N LEU A 367 14.90 -18.82 -9.37
CA LEU A 367 14.86 -18.02 -10.60
C LEU A 367 15.81 -16.80 -10.51
N GLU A 368 15.89 -16.14 -9.34
CA GLU A 368 16.82 -15.02 -9.11
C GLU A 368 18.28 -15.49 -9.21
N ASP A 369 18.61 -16.63 -8.61
CA ASP A 369 19.95 -17.23 -8.66
C ASP A 369 20.35 -17.59 -10.10
N GLN A 370 19.42 -18.14 -10.90
CA GLN A 370 19.67 -18.45 -12.31
C GLN A 370 19.96 -17.22 -13.18
N LEU A 371 19.32 -16.08 -12.87
CA LEU A 371 19.52 -14.83 -13.61
C LEU A 371 20.80 -14.10 -13.19
N THR A 372 21.19 -14.24 -11.92
CA THR A 372 22.39 -13.59 -11.36
C THR A 372 23.65 -14.43 -11.53
N TRP A 373 23.52 -15.72 -11.85
CA TRP A 373 24.64 -16.60 -12.12
C TRP A 373 25.52 -16.05 -13.24
N ARG A 374 26.80 -15.92 -12.93
CA ARG A 374 27.88 -15.65 -13.89
C ARG A 374 28.78 -16.85 -13.89
N ALA A 375 29.17 -17.32 -15.08
CA ALA A 375 30.20 -18.34 -15.19
C ALA A 375 31.47 -17.88 -14.43
N PRO A 376 32.15 -18.78 -13.69
CA PRO A 376 33.44 -18.47 -13.11
C PRO A 376 34.38 -17.95 -14.21
N ASP A 377 35.15 -16.90 -13.92
CA ASP A 377 36.16 -16.43 -14.87
C ASP A 377 37.23 -17.52 -15.04
N ILE A 378 37.17 -18.22 -16.17
CA ILE A 378 38.09 -19.32 -16.50
C ILE A 378 39.55 -18.81 -16.53
N LYS A 379 39.78 -17.50 -16.75
CA LYS A 379 41.13 -16.91 -16.68
C LYS A 379 41.68 -16.80 -15.26
N ALA A 380 40.83 -16.79 -14.23
CA ALA A 380 41.23 -16.79 -12.82
C ALA A 380 41.54 -18.19 -12.29
N LEU A 381 41.10 -19.24 -13.00
CA LEU A 381 41.41 -20.64 -12.72
C LEU A 381 42.71 -21.07 -13.43
N LYS A 382 43.80 -20.32 -13.25
CA LYS A 382 45.14 -20.88 -13.51
C LYS A 382 45.47 -21.84 -12.39
N ILE A 383 45.24 -23.12 -12.67
CA ILE A 383 45.72 -24.26 -11.92
C ILE A 383 47.21 -24.05 -11.65
N ARG A 384 47.62 -24.01 -10.37
CA ARG A 384 49.03 -24.23 -10.00
C ARG A 384 49.36 -25.66 -10.45
N ALA A 385 49.95 -25.79 -11.64
CA ALA A 385 50.70 -26.99 -11.99
C ALA A 385 51.89 -27.06 -11.02
N GLY A 386 52.02 -28.21 -10.37
CA GLY A 386 53.00 -28.48 -9.32
C GLY A 386 54.44 -28.60 -9.80
#